data_AF-A0A2W7SC90-F1
#
_entry.id   AF-A0A2W7SC90-F1
#
_cell.length_a   1.000
_cell.length_b   1.000
_cell.length_c   1.000
_cell.angle_alpha   90.00
_cell.angle_beta   90.00
_cell.angle_gamma   90.00
#
_symmetry.space_group_name_H-M   'P 1'
#
loop_
_entity.id
_entity.type
_entity.pdbx_description
1 polymer ?
#
loop_
_entity_poly.entity_id
_entity_poly.type
_entity_poly.pdbx_seq_one_letter_code
_entity_poly.pdbx_strand_id
1 'polypeptide(L)' 'MRNFIGWLTKIDKTGFVKKAGEKASGLYEWAGDPKGAEKLEAIIEENTQTDED' A
#
# COMPACT_ATOMS: atom_id res chain seq x y z
N MET A 1 -10.42 -4.36 -4.21
CA MET A 1 -9.51 -3.49 -3.41
C MET A 1 -8.07 -3.50 -3.89
N ARG A 2 -7.46 -4.66 -4.19
CA ARG A 2 -6.08 -4.74 -4.76
C ARG A 2 -5.81 -3.78 -5.93
N ASN A 3 -6.68 -3.80 -6.93
CA ASN A 3 -6.51 -2.98 -8.14
C ASN A 3 -6.69 -1.47 -7.90
N PHE A 4 -7.43 -1.07 -6.86
CA PHE A 4 -7.69 0.34 -6.56
C PHE A 4 -6.52 0.99 -5.84
N ILE A 5 -5.96 0.31 -4.83
CA ILE A 5 -4.77 0.80 -4.11
C ILE A 5 -3.56 0.80 -5.05
N GLY A 6 -3.36 -0.23 -5.87
CA GLY A 6 -2.28 -0.25 -6.86
C GLY A 6 -2.39 0.87 -7.91
N TRP A 7 -3.60 1.14 -8.41
CA TRP A 7 -3.84 2.26 -9.33
C TRP A 7 -3.60 3.63 -8.68
N LEU A 8 -3.99 3.80 -7.41
CA LEU A 8 -3.69 5.00 -6.64
C LEU A 8 -2.17 5.18 -6.46
N THR A 9 -1.44 4.12 -6.14
CA THR A 9 0.02 4.17 -5.97
C THR A 9 0.72 4.59 -7.28
N LYS A 10 0.25 4.11 -8.43
CA LYS A 10 0.80 4.50 -9.75
C LYS A 10 0.52 5.95 -10.16
N ILE A 11 -0.63 6.50 -9.76
CA ILE A 11 -1.00 7.88 -10.12
C ILE A 11 -0.39 8.88 -9.13
N ASP A 12 -0.20 8.47 -7.89
CA ASP A 12 0.31 9.34 -6.83
C ASP A 12 1.83 9.52 -6.91
N LYS A 13 2.26 10.56 -7.59
CA LYS A 13 3.69 10.97 -7.65
C LYS A 13 4.19 11.68 -6.39
N THR A 14 3.33 11.87 -5.38
CA THR A 14 3.67 12.63 -4.18
C THR A 14 4.14 11.77 -3.00
N GLY A 15 4.06 10.44 -3.12
CA GLY A 15 4.40 9.49 -2.04
C GLY A 15 3.38 9.47 -0.90
N PHE A 16 2.24 10.14 -1.07
CA PHE A 16 1.13 10.16 -0.14
C PHE A 16 0.51 8.76 0.01
N VAL A 17 0.33 8.03 -1.09
CA VAL A 17 -0.27 6.69 -1.08
C VAL A 17 0.64 5.67 -0.39
N LYS A 18 1.96 5.78 -0.57
CA LYS A 18 2.95 4.98 0.18
C LYS A 18 2.81 5.22 1.69
N LYS A 19 2.83 6.49 2.10
CA LYS A 19 2.73 6.90 3.52
C LYS A 19 1.38 6.57 4.16
N ALA A 20 0.28 6.69 3.40
CA ALA A 20 -1.05 6.30 3.82
C ALA A 20 -1.17 4.77 3.94
N GLY A 21 -0.54 4.05 3.02
CA GLY A 21 -0.45 2.60 3.01
C GLY A 21 0.33 2.04 4.21
N GLU A 22 1.50 2.60 4.53
CA GLU A 22 2.28 2.26 5.74
C GLU A 22 1.52 2.57 7.04
N LYS A 23 0.75 3.65 7.07
CA LYS A 23 -0.12 3.95 8.23
C LYS A 23 -1.30 2.99 8.34
N ALA A 24 -1.86 2.59 7.20
CA ALA A 24 -2.97 1.66 7.15
C ALA A 24 -2.52 0.25 7.56
N SER A 25 -1.35 -0.22 7.14
CA SER A 25 -0.81 -1.52 7.57
C SER A 25 -0.62 -1.58 9.09
N GLY A 26 -0.07 -0.53 9.71
CA GLY A 26 0.02 -0.43 11.17
C GLY A 26 -1.35 -0.41 11.89
N LEU A 27 -2.38 0.11 11.23
CA LEU A 27 -3.76 0.07 11.73
C LEU A 27 -4.37 -1.34 11.65
N TYR A 28 -4.08 -2.10 10.60
CA TYR A 28 -4.46 -3.51 10.48
C TYR A 28 -3.77 -4.38 11.53
N GLU A 29 -2.47 -4.14 11.79
CA GLU A 29 -1.73 -4.82 12.85
C GLU A 29 -2.31 -4.51 14.24
N TRP A 30 -2.60 -3.23 14.52
CA TRP A 30 -3.23 -2.80 15.79
C TRP A 30 -4.64 -3.39 15.97
N ALA A 31 -5.40 -3.55 14.88
CA ALA A 31 -6.72 -4.17 14.90
C ALA A 31 -6.69 -5.71 15.05
N GLY A 32 -5.50 -6.33 15.10
CA GLY A 32 -5.34 -7.78 15.20
C GLY A 32 -5.57 -8.52 13.88
N ASP A 33 -5.50 -7.83 12.73
CA ASP A 33 -5.63 -8.40 11.39
C ASP A 33 -4.29 -8.30 10.62
N PRO A 34 -3.29 -9.14 10.97
CA PRO A 34 -1.96 -9.10 10.33
C PRO A 34 -2.02 -9.46 8.83
N LYS A 35 -3.03 -10.22 8.40
CA LYS A 35 -3.25 -10.56 6.99
C LYS A 35 -3.62 -9.34 6.14
N GLY A 36 -4.36 -8.39 6.72
CA GLY A 36 -4.70 -7.14 6.08
C GLY A 36 -3.48 -6.25 5.90
N ALA A 37 -2.63 -6.17 6.92
CA ALA A 37 -1.36 -5.44 6.89
C ALA A 37 -0.44 -5.96 5.79
N GLU A 38 -0.17 -7.27 5.79
CA GLU A 38 0.73 -7.93 4.83
C GLU A 38 0.23 -7.80 3.38
N LYS A 39 -1.08 -7.93 3.17
CA LYS A 39 -1.68 -7.70 1.84
C LYS A 39 -1.51 -6.27 1.37
N LEU A 40 -1.61 -5.29 2.27
CA LEU A 40 -1.50 -3.88 1.92
C LEU A 40 -0.06 -3.52 1.56
N GLU A 41 0.90 -3.98 2.36
CA GLU A 41 2.33 -3.81 2.12
C GLU A 41 2.75 -4.43 0.78
N ALA A 42 2.32 -5.66 0.49
CA ALA A 42 2.62 -6.32 -0.77
C ALA A 42 2.08 -5.53 -1.99
N ILE A 43 0.92 -4.89 -1.88
CA ILE A 43 0.35 -4.07 -2.98
C ILE A 43 1.17 -2.79 -3.19
N ILE A 44 1.63 -2.17 -2.10
CA ILE A 44 2.43 -0.94 -2.15
C ILE A 44 3.80 -1.24 -2.73
N GLU A 45 4.44 -2.33 -2.30
CA GLU A 45 5.75 -2.77 -2.80
C GLU A 45 5.69 -3.11 -4.29
N GLU A 46 4.74 -3.94 -4.71
CA GLU A 46 4.56 -4.36 -6.11
C GLU A 46 4.32 -3.17 -7.06
N ASN A 47 3.61 -2.13 -6.60
CA ASN A 47 3.31 -0.96 -7.43
C ASN A 47 4.38 0.13 -7.34
N THR A 48 5.16 0.21 -6.26
CA THR A 48 6.31 1.13 -6.16
C THR A 48 7.45 0.68 -7.08
N GLN A 49 7.73 -0.62 -7.15
CA GLN A 49 8.79 -1.16 -8.01
C GLN A 49 8.47 -1.04 -9.51
N THR A 50 7.19 -0.86 -9.87
CA THR A 50 6.78 -0.70 -11.27
C THR A 50 6.99 0.74 -11.80
N ASP A 51 7.26 1.73 -10.93
CA ASP A 51 7.45 3.13 -11.33
C ASP A 51 8.94 3.50 -11.56
N GLU A 52 9.87 2.53 -11.49
CA GLU A 52 11.33 2.72 -11.68
C GLU A 52 11.91 2.22 -13.02
N ASP A 53 11.10 2.09 -14.10
CA ASP A 53 11.61 1.81 -15.47
C ASP A 53 11.20 2.88 -16.50
#